data_AF-S4RKF1-F1
#
_entry.id   AF-S4RKF1-F1
#
_cell.length_a   1.000
_cell.length_b   1.000
_cell.length_c   1.000
_cell.angle_alpha   90.00
_cell.angle_beta   90.00
_cell.angle_gamma   90.00
#
_symmetry.space_group_name_H-M   'P 1'
#
loop_
_entity.id
_entity.type
_entity.pdbx_description
1 polymer ?
#
loop_
_entity_poly.entity_id
_entity_poly.type
_entity_poly.pdbx_seq_one_letter_code
_entity_poly.pdbx_strand_id
1 'polypeptide(L)' 'MAQYAQRSYVAFHTQLFFKSKGVVSEEGFVLFVRKNAVVVLIPKYGLEGTVFFDSKD' A
#
# COMPACT_ATOMS: atom_id res chain seq x y z
N MET A 1 -21.77 -4.63 -4.81
CA MET A 1 -21.39 -3.53 -3.88
C MET A 1 -20.85 -3.99 -2.54
N ALA A 2 -21.21 -5.17 -2.00
CA ALA A 2 -20.65 -5.68 -0.75
C ALA A 2 -19.11 -5.83 -0.75
N GLN A 3 -18.52 -6.31 -1.85
CA GLN A 3 -17.06 -6.50 -1.95
C GLN A 3 -16.27 -5.19 -1.88
N TYR A 4 -16.79 -4.10 -2.45
CA TYR A 4 -16.15 -2.78 -2.34
C TYR A 4 -16.18 -2.26 -0.90
N ALA A 5 -17.30 -2.45 -0.20
CA ALA A 5 -17.43 -2.08 1.21
C ALA A 5 -16.49 -2.91 2.11
N GLN A 6 -16.35 -4.21 1.83
CA GLN A 6 -15.38 -5.06 2.54
C GLN A 6 -13.94 -4.59 2.28
N ARG A 7 -13.60 -4.27 1.02
CA ARG A 7 -12.26 -3.79 0.66
C ARG A 7 -11.92 -2.45 1.33
N SER A 8 -12.86 -1.50 1.35
CA SER A 8 -12.66 -0.20 1.99
C SER A 8 -12.56 -0.31 3.52
N TYR A 9 -13.35 -1.19 4.14
CA TYR A 9 -13.26 -1.46 5.57
C TYR A 9 -11.88 -1.97 5.98
N VAL A 10 -11.33 -2.95 5.24
CA VAL A 10 -9.98 -3.49 5.49
C VAL A 10 -8.92 -2.42 5.26
N ALA A 11 -9.02 -1.62 4.19
CA ALA A 11 -8.08 -0.53 3.92
C ALA A 11 -8.06 0.54 5.03
N PHE A 12 -9.22 0.87 5.61
CA PHE A 12 -9.29 1.81 6.73
C PHE A 12 -8.70 1.20 8.01
N HIS A 13 -8.97 -0.08 8.27
CA HIS A 13 -8.47 -0.74 9.48
C HIS A 13 -6.95 -0.93 9.46
N THR A 14 -6.36 -1.16 8.28
CA THR A 14 -4.90 -1.25 8.12
C THR A 14 -4.23 0.10 8.36
N GLN A 15 -4.85 1.22 7.96
CA GLN A 15 -4.36 2.56 8.33
C GLN A 15 -4.30 2.76 9.84
N LEU A 16 -5.33 2.33 10.58
CA LEU A 16 -5.34 2.39 12.05
C LEU A 16 -4.27 1.51 12.69
N PHE A 17 -4.02 0.31 12.13
CA PHE A 17 -2.98 -0.60 12.58
C PHE A 17 -1.57 -0.02 12.46
N PHE A 18 -1.25 0.65 11.34
CA PHE A 18 0.05 1.31 11.19
C PHE A 18 0.16 2.60 12.00
N LYS A 19 -0.95 3.30 12.24
CA LYS A 19 -0.97 4.48 13.11
C LYS A 19 -0.50 4.16 14.53
N SER A 20 -0.85 3.00 15.08
CA SER A 20 -0.43 2.58 16.43
C SER A 20 0.96 1.95 16.47
N LYS A 21 1.43 1.34 15.38
CA LYS A 21 2.74 0.69 15.31
C LYS A 21 3.90 1.59 14.91
N GLY A 22 3.64 2.75 14.31
CA GLY A 22 4.68 3.66 13.84
C GLY A 22 5.27 3.25 12.49
N VAL A 23 6.49 3.71 12.19
CA VAL A 23 7.18 3.44 10.92
C VAL A 23 7.79 2.04 10.97
N VAL A 24 7.34 1.15 10.09
CA VAL A 24 7.85 -0.23 9.95
C VAL A 24 8.35 -0.41 8.52
N SER A 25 9.58 -0.92 8.38
CA SER A 25 10.19 -1.23 7.10
C SER A 25 10.12 -2.73 6.82
N GLU A 26 9.64 -3.09 5.64
CA GLU A 26 9.56 -4.48 5.18
C GLU A 26 9.93 -4.56 3.70
N GLU A 27 10.33 -5.74 3.26
CA GLU A 27 10.58 -6.01 1.84
C GLU A 27 9.25 -6.13 1.08
N GLY A 28 9.19 -5.50 -0.09
CA GLY A 28 8.05 -5.51 -0.99
C GLY A 28 8.45 -5.90 -2.40
N PHE A 29 7.53 -6.53 -3.12
CA PHE A 29 7.71 -6.95 -4.51
C PHE A 29 7.06 -5.94 -5.46
N VAL A 30 7.78 -5.54 -6.51
CA VAL A 30 7.22 -4.68 -7.55
C VAL A 30 6.28 -5.51 -8.43
N LEU A 31 4.99 -5.16 -8.46
CA LEU A 31 4.01 -5.81 -9.31
C LEU A 31 3.90 -5.13 -10.67
N PHE A 32 3.81 -3.80 -10.68
CA PHE A 32 3.62 -3.01 -11.91
C PHE A 32 4.47 -1.76 -11.90
N VAL A 33 5.10 -1.47 -13.03
CA VAL A 33 5.82 -0.22 -13.29
C VAL A 33 4.94 0.68 -14.16
N ARG A 34 4.67 1.89 -13.69
CA ARG A 34 3.97 2.95 -14.44
C ARG A 34 4.98 4.05 -14.81
N LYS A 35 4.58 4.95 -15.70
CA LYS A 35 5.45 6.06 -16.17
C LYS A 35 5.96 6.97 -15.05
N ASN A 36 5.20 7.13 -13.97
CA ASN A 36 5.49 8.04 -12.85
C ASN A 36 5.37 7.39 -11.47
N ALA A 37 5.16 6.07 -11.42
CA ALA A 37 4.89 5.39 -10.16
C ALA A 37 5.19 3.89 -10.26
N VAL A 38 5.44 3.26 -9.13
CA VAL A 38 5.55 1.80 -9.02
C VAL A 38 4.53 1.29 -8.04
N VAL A 39 3.83 0.23 -8.42
CA VAL A 39 2.90 -0.49 -7.54
C VAL A 39 3.68 -1.63 -6.90
N VAL A 40 3.76 -1.60 -5.56
CA VAL A 40 4.50 -2.55 -4.74
C VAL A 40 3.52 -3.35 -3.88
N LEU A 41 3.74 -4.66 -3.77
CA LEU A 41 3.05 -5.57 -2.88
C LEU A 41 3.93 -5.85 -1.66
N ILE A 42 3.39 -5.64 -0.46
CA ILE A 42 4.00 -6.04 0.81
C ILE A 42 3.33 -7.35 1.25
N PRO A 43 3.94 -8.52 0.98
CA PRO A 43 3.30 -9.83 1.16
C PRO A 43 2.97 -10.14 2.62
N LYS A 44 3.78 -9.65 3.56
CA LYS A 44 3.60 -9.86 5.01
C LYS A 44 2.25 -9.35 5.52
N TYR A 45 1.76 -8.26 4.93
CA TYR A 45 0.49 -7.63 5.31
C TYR A 45 -0.58 -7.76 4.24
N GLY A 46 -0.27 -8.34 3.08
CA GLY A 46 -1.18 -8.44 1.94
C GLY A 46 -1.60 -7.06 1.41
N LEU A 47 -0.72 -6.07 1.47
CA LEU A 47 -1.01 -4.68 1.09
C LEU A 47 -0.36 -4.31 -0.23
N GLU A 48 -1.13 -3.63 -1.07
CA GLU A 48 -0.64 -3.02 -2.30
C GLU A 48 -0.55 -1.50 -2.10
N GLY A 49 0.60 -0.92 -2.40
CA GLY A 49 0.86 0.50 -2.31
C GLY A 49 1.41 1.05 -3.62
N THR A 50 0.97 2.24 -4.02
CA THR A 50 1.57 2.96 -5.15
C THR A 50 2.57 3.97 -4.60
N VAL A 51 3.84 3.84 -5.01
CA VAL A 51 4.88 4.82 -4.74
C VAL A 51 5.00 5.70 -5.98
N PHE A 52 4.71 6.99 -5.81
CA PHE A 52 4.92 7.97 -6.87
C PHE A 52 6.39 8.40 -6.87
N PHE A 53 7.00 8.40 -8.05
CA PHE A 53 8.29 9.07 -8.23
C PHE A 53 7.98 10.55 -8.36
N ASP A 54 8.26 11.31 -7.31
CA ASP A 54 8.28 12.75 -7.43
C ASP A 54 9.45 13.12 -8.35
N SER A 55 9.23 14.06 -9.26
CA SER A 55 10.31 14.63 -10.05
C SER A 55 11.18 15.46 -9.11
N LYS A 56 12.22 14.84 -8.56
CA LYS A 56 13.35 15.58 -8.00
C LYS A 56 14.04 16.30 -9.16
N ASP A 57 13.84 17.61 -9.22
CA ASP A 57 14.96 18.51 -9.52
C ASP A 57 16.07 18.32 -8.46
#